data_AF-A0A1V5I7C6-F1
#
_entry.id   AF-A0A1V5I7C6-F1
#
_cell.length_a   1.000
_cell.length_b   1.000
_cell.length_c   1.000
_cell.angle_alpha   90.00
_cell.angle_beta   90.00
_cell.angle_gamma   90.00
#
_symmetry.space_group_name_H-M   'P 1'
#
loop_
_entity.id
_entity.type
_entity.pdbx_description
1 polymer ?
#
loop_
_entity_poly.entity_id
_entity_poly.type
_entity_poly.pdbx_seq_one_letter_code
_entity_poly.pdbx_strand_id
1 'polypeptide(L)'
;MENDLSNGGIQGATVRRGRLRSLLGSQRKNDIAVCFTRSPLNGPVTMADLLDDVLLVTGVFFHDLYSFLRARALWFFSEGLDNRSWNEMEIRVYDSWGSYMDHAERFRTVLDGLEIGMILGEGWGKDYAHILLPVRVYRFRLFTFLSAEQVKGLLVGLEYSADGERLADFDLYRGKEKVSWGDLKDREKGGRGALGAASRERLFSRLRENDRKRLVELEERALSRREGR
;
A
#
# COMPACT_ATOMS: atom_id res chain seq x y z
N MET A 1 9.02 3.86 -19.87
CA MET A 1 7.69 4.02 -20.52
C MET A 1 7.81 4.68 -21.88
N GLU A 2 8.31 5.93 -21.99
CA GLU A 2 8.45 6.63 -23.27
C GLU A 2 9.31 5.85 -24.30
N ASN A 3 10.47 5.35 -23.87
CA ASN A 3 11.34 4.53 -24.71
C ASN A 3 10.65 3.25 -25.19
N ASP A 4 9.97 2.51 -24.32
CA ASP A 4 9.29 1.26 -24.68
C ASP A 4 8.15 1.47 -25.69
N LEU A 5 7.39 2.55 -25.51
CA LEU A 5 6.31 2.91 -26.43
C LEU A 5 6.88 3.37 -27.78
N SER A 6 8.04 4.03 -27.79
CA SER A 6 8.68 4.56 -29.01
C SER A 6 9.51 3.52 -29.77
N ASN A 7 10.10 2.54 -29.09
CA ASN A 7 10.97 1.52 -29.67
C ASN A 7 10.22 0.31 -30.25
N GLY A 8 9.01 0.54 -30.78
CA GLY A 8 8.21 -0.52 -31.40
C GLY A 8 7.47 -1.44 -30.41
N GLY A 9 7.29 -1.02 -29.16
CA GLY A 9 6.50 -1.77 -28.17
C GLY A 9 5.05 -2.00 -28.59
N ILE A 10 4.49 -1.09 -29.39
CA ILE A 10 3.23 -1.26 -30.13
C ILE A 10 3.49 -0.78 -31.57
N GLN A 11 3.21 -1.63 -32.55
CA GLN A 11 3.44 -1.30 -33.95
C GLN A 11 2.58 -0.10 -34.37
N GLY A 12 3.21 0.92 -34.99
CA GLY A 12 2.54 2.14 -35.44
C GLY A 12 2.35 3.21 -34.37
N ALA A 13 2.73 2.95 -33.11
CA ALA A 13 2.69 3.97 -32.07
C ALA A 13 3.72 5.08 -32.30
N THR A 14 3.28 6.33 -32.14
CA THR A 14 4.16 7.48 -31.99
C THR A 14 3.90 8.11 -30.64
N VAL A 15 4.97 8.50 -29.93
CA VAL A 15 4.91 9.04 -28.58
C VAL A 15 5.54 10.41 -28.56
N ARG A 16 4.90 11.36 -27.88
CA ARG A 16 5.44 12.70 -27.65
C ARG A 16 5.17 13.15 -26.23
N ARG A 17 6.21 13.60 -25.53
CA ARG A 17 6.04 14.30 -24.26
C ARG A 17 5.42 15.68 -24.49
N GLY A 18 4.48 16.07 -23.63
CA GLY A 18 3.82 17.37 -23.70
C GLY A 18 3.37 17.85 -22.33
N ARG A 19 2.72 19.02 -22.32
CA ARG A 19 2.04 19.56 -21.14
C ARG A 19 0.55 19.30 -21.24
N LEU A 20 -0.09 18.87 -20.16
CA LEU A 20 -1.52 18.54 -20.11
C LEU A 20 -2.38 19.69 -20.67
N ARG A 21 -2.12 20.92 -20.22
CA ARG A 21 -2.85 22.12 -20.68
C ARG A 21 -2.72 22.38 -22.18
N SER A 22 -1.57 22.05 -22.77
CA SER A 22 -1.32 22.24 -24.20
C SER A 22 -2.04 21.22 -25.09
N LEU A 23 -2.39 20.06 -24.54
CA LEU A 23 -2.97 18.95 -25.30
C LEU A 23 -4.50 18.93 -25.28
N LEU A 24 -5.15 19.66 -24.36
CA LEU A 24 -6.60 19.72 -24.23
C LEU A 24 -7.28 20.43 -25.42
N GLY A 25 -6.54 21.19 -26.23
CA GLY A 25 -7.09 22.00 -27.33
C GLY A 25 -7.00 21.39 -28.74
N SER A 26 -6.28 20.28 -28.96
CA SER A 26 -5.95 19.81 -30.32
C SER A 26 -5.98 18.28 -30.50
N GLN A 27 -6.98 17.60 -29.94
CA GLN A 27 -7.07 16.14 -30.00
C GLN A 27 -7.59 15.69 -31.38
N ARG A 28 -6.81 14.89 -32.12
CA ARG A 28 -7.32 14.14 -33.28
C ARG A 28 -7.99 12.85 -32.79
N LYS A 29 -8.79 12.23 -33.67
CA LYS A 29 -9.41 10.93 -33.38
C LYS A 29 -8.32 9.89 -33.11
N ASN A 30 -8.41 9.20 -31.97
CA ASN A 30 -7.45 8.20 -31.45
C ASN A 30 -6.12 8.77 -30.90
N ASP A 31 -6.05 10.06 -30.61
CA ASP A 31 -5.00 10.58 -29.74
C ASP A 31 -5.31 10.16 -28.29
N ILE A 32 -4.34 9.55 -27.62
CA ILE A 32 -4.51 9.07 -26.25
C ILE A 32 -3.48 9.75 -25.36
N ALA A 33 -3.95 10.51 -24.37
CA ALA A 33 -3.10 11.10 -23.35
C ALA A 33 -2.90 10.10 -22.19
N VAL A 34 -1.64 9.79 -21.88
CA VAL A 34 -1.24 9.10 -20.66
C VAL A 34 -0.84 10.15 -19.64
N CYS A 35 -1.68 10.31 -18.63
CA CYS A 35 -1.47 11.26 -17.53
C CYS A 35 -0.89 10.54 -16.31
N PHE A 36 -0.14 11.28 -15.49
CA PHE A 36 0.47 10.77 -14.27
C PHE A 36 -0.09 11.50 -13.06
N THR A 37 -0.13 10.84 -11.90
CA THR A 37 -0.56 11.44 -10.64
C THR A 37 0.26 10.87 -9.49
N ARG A 38 0.34 11.63 -8.39
CA ARG A 38 0.86 11.16 -7.10
C ARG A 38 -0.25 10.69 -6.16
N SER A 39 -1.50 10.95 -6.53
CA SER A 39 -2.68 10.54 -5.76
C SER A 39 -2.99 9.08 -6.04
N PRO A 40 -3.42 8.31 -5.02
CA PRO A 40 -3.85 6.93 -5.22
C PRO A 40 -4.96 6.80 -6.28
N LEU A 41 -4.86 5.79 -7.13
CA LEU A 41 -5.81 5.49 -8.21
C LEU A 41 -7.03 4.69 -7.75
N ASN A 42 -7.04 4.16 -6.54
CA ASN A 42 -8.16 3.45 -5.90
C ASN A 42 -9.40 4.33 -5.57
N GLY A 43 -9.49 5.55 -6.10
CA GLY A 43 -10.64 6.44 -5.93
C GLY A 43 -10.55 7.69 -6.81
N PRO A 44 -11.41 8.70 -6.60
CA PRO A 44 -11.53 9.82 -7.53
C PRO A 44 -10.22 10.60 -7.69
N VAL A 45 -9.79 10.78 -8.93
CA VAL A 45 -8.65 11.63 -9.31
C VAL A 45 -9.20 12.82 -10.09
N THR A 46 -8.93 14.03 -9.62
CA THR A 46 -9.35 15.27 -10.29
C THR A 46 -8.26 15.78 -11.23
N MET A 47 -8.59 16.72 -12.10
CA MET A 47 -7.60 17.37 -12.97
C MET A 47 -6.49 18.09 -12.20
N ALA A 48 -6.76 18.53 -10.96
CA ALA A 48 -5.76 19.16 -10.10
C ALA A 48 -4.74 18.15 -9.53
N ASP A 49 -5.11 16.87 -9.47
CA ASP A 49 -4.24 15.78 -9.00
C ASP A 49 -3.28 15.28 -10.10
N LEU A 50 -3.54 15.64 -11.36
CA LEU A 50 -2.71 15.24 -12.49
C LEU A 50 -1.45 16.09 -12.57
N LEU A 51 -0.32 15.42 -12.83
CA LEU A 51 0.92 16.07 -13.18
C LEU A 51 0.78 16.73 -14.56
N ASP A 52 1.44 17.87 -14.73
CA ASP A 52 1.38 18.62 -15.98
C ASP A 52 2.15 17.93 -17.11
N ASP A 53 3.16 17.13 -16.78
CA ASP A 53 3.87 16.29 -17.75
C ASP A 53 3.01 15.09 -18.15
N VAL A 54 2.84 14.88 -19.45
CA VAL A 54 2.01 13.81 -20.04
C VAL A 54 2.67 13.22 -21.28
N LEU A 55 2.29 11.99 -21.62
CA LEU A 55 2.66 11.37 -22.90
C LEU A 55 1.45 11.36 -23.82
N LEU A 56 1.60 11.95 -25.00
CA LEU A 56 0.65 11.81 -26.09
C LEU A 56 1.04 10.60 -26.92
N VAL A 57 0.16 9.61 -27.01
CA VAL A 57 0.34 8.42 -27.84
C VAL A 57 -0.66 8.47 -28.99
N THR A 58 -0.16 8.36 -30.22
CA THR A 58 -0.96 8.42 -31.44
C THR A 58 -0.69 7.21 -32.33
N GLY A 59 -1.61 6.89 -33.24
CA GLY A 59 -1.44 5.81 -34.22
C GLY A 59 -1.81 4.41 -33.71
N VAL A 60 -2.43 4.32 -32.52
CA VAL A 60 -2.86 3.06 -31.90
C VAL A 60 -4.27 3.19 -31.32
N PHE A 61 -4.93 2.05 -31.07
CA PHE A 61 -6.20 2.05 -30.35
C PHE A 61 -5.99 2.01 -28.83
N PHE A 62 -6.96 2.55 -28.09
CA PHE A 62 -6.92 2.57 -26.63
C PHE A 62 -6.73 1.17 -26.02
N HIS A 63 -7.39 0.16 -26.60
CA HIS A 63 -7.26 -1.22 -26.16
C HIS A 63 -5.82 -1.73 -26.23
N ASP A 64 -5.11 -1.45 -27.32
CA ASP A 64 -3.73 -1.94 -27.52
C ASP A 64 -2.79 -1.26 -26.53
N LEU A 65 -2.93 0.06 -26.35
CA LEU A 65 -2.15 0.81 -25.38
C LEU A 65 -2.43 0.35 -23.95
N TYR A 66 -3.70 0.16 -23.60
CA TYR A 66 -4.10 -0.32 -22.28
C TYR A 66 -3.52 -1.71 -22.00
N SER A 67 -3.66 -2.65 -22.93
CA SER A 67 -3.12 -4.01 -22.82
C SER A 67 -1.59 -4.00 -22.69
N PHE A 68 -0.90 -3.18 -23.47
CA PHE A 68 0.54 -2.98 -23.39
C PHE A 68 0.98 -2.44 -22.02
N LEU A 69 0.32 -1.38 -21.54
CA LEU A 69 0.65 -0.76 -20.25
C LEU A 69 0.39 -1.72 -19.10
N ARG A 70 -0.73 -2.45 -19.12
CA ARG A 70 -1.10 -3.44 -18.11
C ARG A 70 -0.11 -4.60 -18.05
N ALA A 71 0.29 -5.14 -19.20
CA ALA A 71 1.23 -6.26 -19.27
C ALA A 71 2.63 -5.89 -18.71
N ARG A 72 2.99 -4.61 -18.76
CA ARG A 72 4.27 -4.08 -18.26
C ARG A 72 4.15 -3.29 -16.97
N ALA A 73 2.99 -3.27 -16.32
CA ALA A 73 2.73 -2.40 -15.17
C ALA A 73 3.80 -2.57 -14.07
N LEU A 74 4.09 -3.82 -13.67
CA LEU A 74 5.10 -4.11 -12.65
C LEU A 74 6.51 -3.65 -13.06
N TRP A 75 6.84 -3.76 -14.34
CA TRP A 75 8.12 -3.29 -14.87
C TRP A 75 8.21 -1.76 -14.80
N PHE A 76 7.17 -1.04 -15.23
CA PHE A 76 7.12 0.42 -15.11
C PHE A 76 7.18 0.89 -13.66
N PHE A 77 6.49 0.19 -12.75
CA PHE A 77 6.61 0.47 -11.32
C PHE A 77 8.06 0.30 -10.87
N SER A 78 8.71 -0.81 -11.24
CA SER A 78 10.08 -1.12 -10.83
C SER A 78 11.11 -0.11 -11.36
N GLU A 79 11.02 0.30 -12.61
CA GLU A 79 11.89 1.33 -13.20
C GLU A 79 11.69 2.71 -12.54
N GLY A 80 10.48 3.01 -12.08
CA GLY A 80 10.16 4.26 -11.39
C GLY A 80 10.66 4.33 -9.94
N LEU A 81 11.18 3.23 -9.39
CA LEU A 81 11.72 3.15 -8.04
C LEU A 81 13.17 3.62 -8.00
N ASP A 82 13.41 4.93 -8.15
CA ASP A 82 14.74 5.57 -7.99
C ASP A 82 15.49 5.03 -6.75
N ASN A 83 16.40 4.06 -6.96
CA ASN A 83 17.18 3.35 -5.95
C ASN A 83 16.39 2.56 -4.87
N ARG A 84 15.13 2.17 -5.11
CA ARG A 84 14.42 1.26 -4.19
C ARG A 84 14.26 -0.12 -4.82
N SER A 85 14.84 -1.12 -4.16
CA SER A 85 14.50 -2.51 -4.47
C SER A 85 13.15 -2.85 -3.87
N TRP A 86 12.40 -3.71 -4.56
CA TRP A 86 11.30 -4.40 -3.92
C TRP A 86 11.80 -5.21 -2.71
N ASN A 87 11.05 -5.14 -1.63
CA ASN A 87 11.29 -5.87 -0.40
C ASN A 87 10.18 -6.89 -0.22
N GLU A 88 10.57 -8.14 0.03
CA GLU A 88 9.66 -9.16 0.54
C GLU A 88 9.76 -9.21 2.06
N MET A 89 8.61 -9.11 2.73
CA MET A 89 8.51 -9.16 4.19
C MET A 89 7.36 -10.08 4.60
N GLU A 90 7.49 -10.71 5.77
CA GLU A 90 6.40 -11.47 6.38
C GLU A 90 5.80 -10.66 7.54
N ILE A 91 4.47 -10.59 7.59
CA ILE A 91 3.74 -10.00 8.71
C ILE A 91 3.01 -11.11 9.43
N ARG A 92 3.16 -11.19 10.76
CA ARG A 92 2.41 -12.11 11.62
C ARG A 92 1.48 -11.31 12.53
N VAL A 93 0.20 -11.64 12.48
CA VAL A 93 -0.83 -11.04 13.32
C VAL A 93 -1.13 -11.96 14.48
N TYR A 94 -0.97 -11.44 15.70
CA TYR A 94 -1.38 -12.09 16.93
C TYR A 94 -2.56 -11.34 17.53
N ASP A 95 -3.55 -12.10 17.97
CA ASP A 95 -4.71 -11.55 18.64
C ASP A 95 -5.23 -12.54 19.69
N SER A 96 -5.25 -12.08 20.93
CA SER A 96 -5.74 -12.84 22.09
C SER A 96 -7.24 -13.05 22.07
N TRP A 97 -8.00 -12.21 21.34
CA TRP A 97 -9.47 -12.24 21.33
C TRP A 97 -10.06 -12.94 20.10
N GLY A 98 -9.26 -13.16 19.05
CA GLY A 98 -9.61 -14.02 17.92
C GLY A 98 -10.27 -13.33 16.71
N SER A 99 -10.27 -12.01 16.69
CA SER A 99 -10.67 -11.11 15.59
C SER A 99 -9.60 -10.98 14.48
N TYR A 100 -8.88 -12.07 14.19
CA TYR A 100 -7.82 -12.13 13.16
C TYR A 100 -8.28 -11.62 11.79
N MET A 101 -9.50 -11.96 11.38
CA MET A 101 -10.02 -11.56 10.07
C MET A 101 -10.32 -10.06 9.98
N ASP A 102 -10.75 -9.44 11.09
CA ASP A 102 -10.93 -7.99 11.14
C ASP A 102 -9.56 -7.31 11.09
N HIS A 103 -8.54 -7.82 11.80
CA HIS A 103 -7.18 -7.29 11.70
C HIS A 103 -6.55 -7.49 10.32
N ALA A 104 -6.85 -8.60 9.67
CA ALA A 104 -6.43 -8.86 8.31
C ALA A 104 -7.05 -7.85 7.34
N GLU A 105 -8.35 -7.59 7.49
CA GLU A 105 -9.05 -6.59 6.69
C GLU A 105 -8.52 -5.17 6.97
N ARG A 106 -8.21 -4.81 8.22
CA ARG A 106 -7.58 -3.51 8.56
C ARG A 106 -6.26 -3.32 7.82
N PHE A 107 -5.43 -4.35 7.77
CA PHE A 107 -4.16 -4.29 7.04
C PHE A 107 -4.39 -4.12 5.53
N ARG A 108 -5.33 -4.86 4.93
CA ARG A 108 -5.68 -4.71 3.50
C ARG A 108 -6.21 -3.31 3.19
N THR A 109 -7.08 -2.75 4.01
CA THR A 109 -7.59 -1.38 3.86
C THR A 109 -6.45 -0.35 3.83
N VAL A 110 -5.44 -0.51 4.70
CA VAL A 110 -4.26 0.37 4.68
C VAL A 110 -3.39 0.16 3.44
N LEU A 111 -3.16 -1.11 3.07
CA LEU A 111 -2.34 -1.46 1.92
C LEU A 111 -2.93 -0.88 0.62
N ASP A 112 -4.23 -1.11 0.42
CA ASP A 112 -4.97 -0.64 -0.74
C ASP A 112 -5.08 0.88 -0.70
N GLY A 113 -5.50 1.45 0.44
CA GLY A 113 -5.69 2.89 0.65
C GLY A 113 -4.46 3.73 0.32
N LEU A 114 -3.26 3.22 0.65
CA LEU A 114 -1.99 3.91 0.43
C LEU A 114 -1.24 3.47 -0.84
N GLU A 115 -1.70 2.43 -1.54
CA GLU A 115 -1.03 1.84 -2.71
C GLU A 115 0.46 1.50 -2.49
N ILE A 116 0.78 0.98 -1.30
CA ILE A 116 2.18 0.80 -0.85
C ILE A 116 2.76 -0.58 -1.13
N GLY A 117 2.03 -1.48 -1.79
CA GLY A 117 2.53 -2.81 -2.11
C GLY A 117 1.43 -3.80 -2.45
N MET A 118 1.76 -5.08 -2.43
CA MET A 118 0.85 -6.18 -2.73
C MET A 118 1.07 -7.38 -1.81
N ILE A 119 0.01 -8.14 -1.55
CA ILE A 119 0.08 -9.41 -0.81
C ILE A 119 0.34 -10.53 -1.82
N LEU A 120 1.49 -11.20 -1.71
CA LEU A 120 1.83 -12.38 -2.52
C LEU A 120 1.17 -13.65 -2.00
N GLY A 121 0.80 -13.66 -0.72
CA GLY A 121 0.09 -14.76 -0.09
C GLY A 121 -0.31 -14.41 1.33
N GLU A 122 -1.41 -15.00 1.77
CA GLU A 122 -1.93 -14.85 3.14
C GLU A 122 -2.55 -16.16 3.62
N GLY A 123 -2.59 -16.34 4.93
CA GLY A 123 -3.25 -17.51 5.49
C GLY A 123 -2.91 -17.80 6.95
N TRP A 124 -3.50 -18.87 7.45
CA TRP A 124 -3.26 -19.34 8.81
C TRP A 124 -1.89 -19.99 8.93
N GLY A 125 -1.18 -19.64 10.01
CA GLY A 125 0.07 -20.26 10.41
C GLY A 125 0.08 -20.61 11.89
N LYS A 126 1.15 -21.28 12.30
CA LYS A 126 1.46 -21.55 13.72
C LYS A 126 2.82 -20.95 14.01
N ASP A 127 2.93 -20.15 15.07
CA ASP A 127 4.22 -19.70 15.58
C ASP A 127 4.54 -20.41 16.90
N TYR A 128 5.83 -20.64 17.13
CA TYR A 128 6.35 -21.33 18.31
C TYR A 128 7.10 -20.32 19.16
N ALA A 129 6.34 -19.40 19.77
CA ALA A 129 6.89 -18.37 20.65
C ALA A 129 7.60 -18.97 21.89
N HIS A 130 7.19 -20.17 22.30
CA HIS A 130 7.87 -21.01 23.29
C HIS A 130 7.92 -22.46 22.80
N ILE A 131 8.95 -23.20 23.21
CA ILE A 131 9.09 -24.64 22.95
C ILE A 131 7.76 -25.32 23.34
N LEU A 132 7.12 -25.96 22.36
CA LEU A 132 5.89 -26.78 22.47
C LEU A 132 4.53 -26.07 22.62
N LEU A 133 4.44 -24.73 22.55
CA LEU A 133 3.14 -24.04 22.55
C LEU A 133 2.88 -23.32 21.22
N PRO A 134 2.23 -24.00 20.24
CA PRO A 134 1.91 -23.37 18.96
C PRO A 134 0.81 -22.32 19.16
N VAL A 135 1.14 -21.06 18.89
CA VAL A 135 0.17 -19.96 18.84
C VAL A 135 -0.34 -19.82 17.41
N ARG A 136 -1.66 -19.75 17.24
CA ARG A 136 -2.28 -19.50 15.94
C ARG A 136 -1.99 -18.06 15.54
N VAL A 137 -1.50 -17.88 14.31
CA VAL A 137 -1.23 -16.55 13.76
C VAL A 137 -1.83 -16.45 12.36
N TYR A 138 -2.22 -15.25 11.97
CA TYR A 138 -2.52 -14.96 10.57
C TYR A 138 -1.30 -14.33 9.92
N ARG A 139 -0.91 -14.81 8.74
CA ARG A 139 0.33 -14.40 8.06
C ARG A 139 0.04 -13.70 6.74
N PHE A 140 0.87 -12.72 6.42
CA PHE A 140 0.94 -12.08 5.11
C PHE A 140 2.38 -12.15 4.58
N ARG A 141 2.54 -12.47 3.30
CA ARG A 141 3.75 -12.20 2.52
C ARG A 141 3.54 -10.91 1.74
N LEU A 142 4.14 -9.83 2.22
CA LEU A 142 4.08 -8.50 1.65
C LEU A 142 5.22 -8.29 0.66
N PHE A 143 4.91 -7.75 -0.51
CA PHE A 143 5.87 -7.26 -1.48
C PHE A 143 5.68 -5.75 -1.65
N THR A 144 6.70 -4.98 -1.28
CA THR A 144 6.59 -3.51 -1.15
C THR A 144 7.89 -2.82 -1.50
N PHE A 145 7.81 -1.58 -1.99
CA PHE A 145 8.96 -0.70 -2.18
C PHE A 145 9.31 0.13 -0.92
N LEU A 146 8.56 -0.05 0.17
CA LEU A 146 8.84 0.59 1.45
C LEU A 146 9.97 -0.13 2.20
N SER A 147 10.73 0.63 2.99
CA SER A 147 11.71 0.07 3.91
C SER A 147 11.03 -0.65 5.08
N ALA A 148 11.76 -1.53 5.77
CA ALA A 148 11.24 -2.28 6.91
C ALA A 148 10.75 -1.35 8.03
N GLU A 149 11.43 -0.24 8.27
CA GLU A 149 11.06 0.77 9.26
C GLU A 149 9.75 1.47 8.89
N GLN A 150 9.57 1.79 7.61
CA GLN A 150 8.33 2.39 7.11
C GLN A 150 7.13 1.44 7.29
N VAL A 151 7.30 0.17 6.90
CA VAL A 151 6.27 -0.86 7.10
C VAL A 151 6.00 -1.05 8.60
N LYS A 152 7.02 -1.15 9.44
CA LYS A 152 6.83 -1.33 10.89
C LYS A 152 6.09 -0.15 11.52
N GLY A 153 6.38 1.09 11.09
CA GLY A 153 5.63 2.27 11.54
C GLY A 153 4.14 2.21 11.22
N LEU A 154 3.77 1.75 10.02
CA LEU A 154 2.37 1.54 9.64
C LEU A 154 1.70 0.48 10.52
N LEU A 155 2.38 -0.64 10.75
CA LEU A 155 1.87 -1.74 11.57
C LEU A 155 1.67 -1.32 13.02
N VAL A 156 2.59 -0.55 13.60
CA VAL A 156 2.43 0.02 14.95
C VAL A 156 1.20 0.93 15.02
N GLY A 157 0.90 1.69 13.96
CA GLY A 157 -0.32 2.49 13.88
C GLY A 157 -1.62 1.66 13.84
N LEU A 158 -1.54 0.38 13.45
CA LEU A 158 -2.67 -0.57 13.47
C LEU A 158 -2.78 -1.34 14.80
N GLU A 159 -1.75 -1.35 15.64
CA GLU A 159 -1.77 -2.10 16.91
C GLU A 159 -2.77 -1.53 17.94
N TYR A 160 -3.14 -0.26 17.85
CA TYR A 160 -3.94 0.45 18.87
C TYR A 160 -5.22 1.08 18.31
N SER A 161 -6.27 1.13 19.15
CA SER A 161 -7.50 1.90 18.91
C SER A 161 -7.29 3.40 19.17
N ALA A 162 -8.34 4.20 18.92
CA ALA A 162 -8.33 5.63 19.24
C ALA A 162 -8.17 5.90 20.74
N ASP A 163 -8.75 5.04 21.59
CA ASP A 163 -8.70 5.16 23.06
C ASP A 163 -7.40 4.61 23.68
N GLY A 164 -6.45 4.16 22.84
CA GLY A 164 -5.18 3.61 23.27
C GLY A 164 -5.25 2.13 23.70
N GLU A 165 -6.39 1.46 23.48
CA GLU A 165 -6.48 0.02 23.69
C GLU A 165 -5.70 -0.74 22.62
N ARG A 166 -4.92 -1.74 23.04
CA ARG A 166 -4.20 -2.59 22.09
C ARG A 166 -5.16 -3.59 21.45
N LEU A 167 -5.27 -3.54 20.13
CA LEU A 167 -6.16 -4.35 19.31
C LEU A 167 -5.52 -5.68 18.89
N ALA A 168 -4.29 -5.62 18.40
CA ALA A 168 -3.52 -6.79 17.95
C ALA A 168 -2.02 -6.52 18.05
N ASP A 169 -1.21 -7.56 17.87
CA ASP A 169 0.23 -7.42 17.61
C ASP A 169 0.51 -7.71 16.14
N PHE A 170 1.19 -6.77 15.47
CA PHE A 170 1.64 -6.94 14.10
C PHE A 170 3.16 -7.02 14.09
N ASP A 171 3.67 -8.26 14.04
CA ASP A 171 5.09 -8.51 13.94
C ASP A 171 5.54 -8.50 12.47
N LEU A 172 6.62 -7.76 12.21
CA LEU A 172 7.24 -7.69 10.89
C LEU A 172 8.53 -8.50 10.88
N TYR A 173 8.71 -9.30 9.83
CA TYR A 173 9.90 -10.09 9.59
C TYR A 173 10.48 -9.80 8.21
N ARG A 174 11.81 -9.67 8.15
CA ARG A 174 12.59 -9.65 6.91
C ARG A 174 13.39 -10.95 6.85
N GLY A 175 12.92 -11.90 6.05
CA GLY A 175 13.44 -13.27 6.09
C GLY A 175 13.19 -13.90 7.45
N LYS A 176 14.26 -14.18 8.22
CA LYS A 176 14.18 -14.76 9.57
C LYS A 176 14.30 -13.71 10.69
N GLU A 177 14.65 -12.47 10.35
CA GLU A 177 14.89 -11.40 11.32
C GLU A 177 13.60 -10.67 11.66
N LYS A 178 13.26 -10.57 12.95
CA LYS A 178 12.16 -9.74 13.43
C LYS A 178 12.60 -8.27 13.46
N VAL A 179 11.82 -7.40 12.84
CA VAL A 179 12.04 -5.95 12.86
C VAL A 179 11.39 -5.39 14.13
N SER A 180 12.18 -4.78 15.01
CA SER A 180 11.69 -4.29 16.29
C SER A 180 11.09 -2.89 16.15
N TRP A 181 10.16 -2.56 17.05
CA TRP A 181 9.72 -1.16 17.21
C TRP A 181 10.86 -0.27 17.74
N GLY A 182 11.86 -0.86 18.42
CA GLY A 182 13.03 -0.15 18.94
C GLY A 182 13.98 0.37 17.85
N ASP A 183 13.82 -0.12 16.61
CA ASP A 183 14.62 0.28 15.45
C ASP A 183 14.04 1.53 14.75
N LEU A 184 12.89 2.04 15.22
CA LEU A 184 12.25 3.25 14.68
C LEU A 184 12.94 4.52 15.20
N LYS A 185 13.24 5.46 14.29
CA LYS A 185 14.02 6.69 14.57
C LYS A 185 13.33 7.69 15.51
N ASP A 186 12.00 7.62 15.70
CA ASP A 186 11.22 8.57 16.53
C ASP A 186 11.06 8.13 17.99
N ARG A 187 12.02 7.37 18.52
CA ARG A 187 11.97 6.78 19.86
C ARG A 187 11.97 7.81 21.00
N GLU A 188 12.26 9.08 20.73
CA GLU A 188 12.53 10.09 21.75
C GLU A 188 11.29 10.66 22.47
N LYS A 189 10.06 10.25 22.11
CA LYS A 189 8.84 10.81 22.74
C LYS A 189 7.87 9.72 23.21
N GLY A 190 8.20 9.08 24.34
CA GLY A 190 7.26 8.29 25.15
C GLY A 190 7.31 6.77 24.96
N GLY A 191 6.70 6.03 25.90
CA GLY A 191 6.62 4.57 25.88
C GLY A 191 5.83 4.01 24.69
N ARG A 192 5.73 2.68 24.59
CA ARG A 192 5.12 1.97 23.44
C ARG A 192 3.70 2.46 23.07
N GLY A 193 2.89 2.85 24.06
CA GLY A 193 1.56 3.42 23.84
C GLY A 193 1.57 4.79 23.15
N ALA A 194 2.48 5.69 23.55
CA ALA A 194 2.61 7.01 22.93
C ALA A 194 3.10 6.91 21.48
N LEU A 195 4.05 6.01 21.21
CA LEU A 195 4.49 5.69 19.86
C LEU A 195 3.34 5.11 19.01
N GLY A 196 2.50 4.27 19.61
CA GLY A 196 1.29 3.73 18.99
C GLY A 196 0.33 4.84 18.55
N ALA A 197 -0.03 5.73 19.46
CA ALA A 197 -0.92 6.86 19.19
C ALA A 197 -0.38 7.78 18.08
N ALA A 198 0.91 8.17 18.16
CA ALA A 198 1.54 9.01 17.14
C ALA A 198 1.63 8.30 15.77
N SER A 199 1.86 6.99 15.75
CA SER A 199 1.90 6.22 14.50
C SER A 199 0.50 6.05 13.90
N ARG A 200 -0.53 5.89 14.73
CA ARG A 200 -1.93 5.86 14.33
C ARG A 200 -2.33 7.20 13.70
N GLU A 201 -2.03 8.32 14.35
CA GLU A 201 -2.36 9.64 13.83
C GLU A 201 -1.72 9.86 12.44
N ARG A 202 -0.42 9.55 12.31
CA ARG A 202 0.30 9.63 11.02
C ARG A 202 -0.25 8.70 9.94
N LEU A 203 -0.75 7.53 10.32
CA LEU A 203 -1.40 6.60 9.40
C LEU A 203 -2.74 7.19 8.91
N PHE A 204 -3.60 7.61 9.85
CA PHE A 204 -4.94 8.13 9.54
C PHE A 204 -4.91 9.45 8.76
N SER A 205 -3.89 10.30 8.98
CA SER A 205 -3.74 11.55 8.23
C SER A 205 -3.46 11.33 6.74
N ARG A 206 -2.97 10.15 6.35
CA ARG A 206 -2.64 9.78 4.97
C ARG A 206 -3.76 9.03 4.25
N LEU A 207 -4.75 8.54 5.00
CA LEU A 207 -5.86 7.76 4.47
C LEU A 207 -7.01 8.67 4.04
N ARG A 208 -7.76 8.21 3.05
CA ARG A 208 -9.02 8.86 2.65
C ARG A 208 -10.08 8.62 3.72
N GLU A 209 -11.11 9.46 3.68
CA GLU A 209 -12.19 9.40 4.66
C GLU A 209 -12.90 8.04 4.70
N ASN A 210 -13.11 7.42 3.53
CA ASN A 210 -13.74 6.10 3.47
C ASN A 210 -12.87 5.00 4.10
N ASP A 211 -11.56 5.05 3.89
CA ASP A 211 -10.62 4.08 4.48
C ASP A 211 -10.55 4.27 6.00
N ARG A 212 -10.54 5.54 6.47
CA ARG A 212 -10.61 5.86 7.90
C ARG A 212 -11.87 5.32 8.55
N LYS A 213 -13.03 5.54 7.93
CA LYS A 213 -14.31 5.01 8.42
C LYS A 213 -14.29 3.48 8.46
N ARG A 214 -13.79 2.84 7.39
CA ARG A 214 -13.69 1.38 7.35
C ARG A 214 -12.79 0.84 8.46
N LEU A 215 -11.66 1.51 8.73
CA LEU A 215 -10.78 1.14 9.85
C LEU A 215 -11.49 1.27 11.20
N VAL A 216 -12.23 2.36 11.44
CA VAL A 216 -12.99 2.53 12.70
C VAL A 216 -14.05 1.45 12.85
N GLU A 217 -14.84 1.16 11.82
CA GLU A 217 -15.83 0.07 11.84
C GLU A 217 -15.20 -1.29 12.18
N LEU A 218 -14.02 -1.57 11.62
CA LEU A 218 -13.26 -2.78 11.89
C LEU A 218 -12.76 -2.87 13.33
N GLU A 219 -12.37 -1.73 13.90
CA GLU A 219 -11.92 -1.63 15.29
C GLU A 219 -13.08 -1.85 16.26
N GLU A 220 -14.22 -1.21 16.02
CA GLU A 220 -15.46 -1.42 16.78
C GLU A 220 -15.88 -2.89 16.76
N ARG A 221 -15.90 -3.53 15.58
CA ARG A 221 -16.20 -4.98 15.46
C ARG A 221 -15.24 -5.84 16.27
N ALA A 222 -13.94 -5.49 16.26
CA ALA A 222 -12.94 -6.24 17.01
C ALA A 222 -13.13 -6.06 18.53
N LEU A 223 -13.49 -4.86 18.98
CA LEU A 223 -13.73 -4.52 20.40
C LEU A 223 -15.02 -5.15 20.93
N SER A 224 -16.14 -5.07 20.20
CA SER A 224 -17.41 -5.67 20.65
C SER A 224 -17.32 -7.19 20.85
N ARG A 225 -16.47 -7.88 20.08
CA ARG A 225 -16.21 -9.32 20.29
C ARG A 225 -15.45 -9.63 21.58
N ARG A 226 -14.76 -8.64 22.17
CA ARG A 226 -14.09 -8.78 23.46
C ARG A 226 -15.08 -8.69 24.60
N GLU A 227 -16.04 -7.77 24.50
CA GLU A 227 -17.05 -7.51 25.52
C GLU A 227 -18.14 -8.60 25.56
N GLY A 228 -18.40 -9.26 24.43
CA GLY A 228 -19.40 -10.33 24.31
C GLY A 228 -18.92 -11.75 24.68
N ARG A 229 -17.75 -11.90 25.29
CA ARG A 229 -17.19 -13.19 25.78
C ARG A 229 -16.93 -13.13 27.28
#